data_AF-A0A963AE78-F1
#
_entry.id   AF-A0A963AE78-F1
#
_cell.length_a   1.000
_cell.length_b   1.000
_cell.length_c   1.000
_cell.angle_alpha   90.00
_cell.angle_beta   90.00
_cell.angle_gamma   90.00
#
_symmetry.space_group_name_H-M   'P 1'
#
loop_
_entity.id
_entity.type
_entity.pdbx_description
1 polymer ?
#
loop_
_entity_poly.entity_id
_entity_poly.type
_entity_poly.pdbx_seq_one_letter_code
_entity_poly.pdbx_strand_id
1 'polypeptide(L)'
;MVKGKEMASDRRVRTREMVDKWLAERQEMWVLYCQLAGLEPYTPDRSNKKQLRRFCQILMDYIAFGHFEVYNRISQGDERRSEVLKVAEEVYPRIAEVAELSVAFNDKYDSNDHGQPQEQLDEDLSLLGAELASRIELEDRVVSALLR
;
A
#
# COMPACT_ATOMS: atom_id res chain seq x y z
N MET A 1 12.77 38.33 4.82
CA MET A 1 11.82 37.44 5.53
C MET A 1 10.86 36.66 4.62
N VAL A 2 10.80 36.91 3.30
CA VAL A 2 9.78 36.33 2.40
C VAL A 2 10.14 34.90 1.91
N LYS A 3 11.41 34.67 1.53
CA LYS A 3 11.90 33.37 1.02
C LYS A 3 11.63 32.16 1.93
N GLY A 4 11.68 32.34 3.25
CA GLY A 4 11.45 31.26 4.22
C GLY A 4 9.99 30.81 4.33
N LYS A 5 9.04 31.71 4.09
CA LYS A 5 7.60 31.40 4.12
C LYS A 5 7.17 30.67 2.85
N GLU A 6 7.68 31.06 1.69
CA GLU A 6 7.38 30.42 0.40
C GLU A 6 7.89 28.97 0.35
N MET A 7 9.12 28.72 0.80
CA MET A 7 9.68 27.36 0.87
C MET A 7 8.93 26.44 1.84
N ALA A 8 8.47 26.97 2.98
CA ALA A 8 7.67 26.20 3.94
C ALA A 8 6.27 25.88 3.39
N SER A 9 5.68 26.80 2.62
CA SER A 9 4.39 26.59 1.95
C SER A 9 4.49 25.52 0.87
N ASP A 10 5.51 25.58 0.01
CA ASP A 10 5.73 24.61 -1.08
C ASP A 10 5.94 23.19 -0.52
N ARG A 11 6.72 23.06 0.57
CA ARG A 11 6.92 21.75 1.23
C ARG A 11 5.62 21.13 1.76
N ARG A 12 4.73 21.95 2.35
CA ARG A 12 3.44 21.48 2.87
C ARG A 12 2.50 21.05 1.75
N VAL A 13 2.49 21.77 0.63
CA VAL A 13 1.71 21.40 -0.56
C VAL A 13 2.18 20.05 -1.08
N ARG A 14 3.48 19.87 -1.29
CA ARG A 14 4.05 18.60 -1.77
C ARG A 14 3.77 17.42 -0.83
N THR A 15 3.87 17.63 0.48
CA THR A 15 3.53 16.58 1.46
C THR A 15 2.06 16.18 1.33
N ARG A 16 1.16 17.15 1.15
CA ARG A 16 -0.27 16.89 0.99
C ARG A 16 -0.57 16.14 -0.31
N GLU A 17 -0.01 16.57 -1.43
CA GLU A 17 -0.15 15.89 -2.73
C GLU A 17 0.34 14.44 -2.67
N MET A 18 1.48 14.20 -2.01
CA MET A 18 2.01 12.84 -1.80
C MET A 18 1.05 11.99 -0.97
N VAL A 19 0.51 12.53 0.14
CA VAL A 19 -0.45 11.83 0.99
C VAL A 19 -1.76 11.56 0.24
N ASP A 20 -2.27 12.53 -0.51
CA ASP A 20 -3.51 12.38 -1.29
C ASP A 20 -3.35 11.27 -2.33
N LYS A 21 -2.20 11.22 -3.03
CA LYS A 21 -1.89 10.13 -3.96
C LYS A 21 -1.78 8.77 -3.25
N TRP A 22 -1.14 8.72 -2.09
CA TRP A 22 -1.01 7.49 -1.30
C TRP A 22 -2.37 6.91 -0.92
N LEU A 23 -3.28 7.77 -0.44
CA LEU A 23 -4.63 7.39 -0.04
C LEU A 23 -5.48 6.96 -1.24
N ALA A 24 -5.27 7.57 -2.41
CA ALA A 24 -5.94 7.18 -3.64
C ALA A 24 -5.52 5.76 -4.09
N GLU A 25 -4.22 5.45 -4.08
CA GLU A 25 -3.72 4.11 -4.43
C GLU A 25 -4.20 3.05 -3.43
N ARG A 26 -4.19 3.38 -2.12
CA ARG A 26 -4.76 2.52 -1.09
C ARG A 26 -6.24 2.21 -1.37
N GLN A 27 -7.02 3.24 -1.69
CA GLN A 27 -8.45 3.09 -1.94
C GLN A 27 -8.72 2.22 -3.17
N GLU A 28 -7.98 2.42 -4.26
CA GLU A 28 -8.10 1.57 -5.46
C GLU A 28 -7.75 0.11 -5.14
N MET A 29 -6.64 -0.12 -4.43
CA MET A 29 -6.22 -1.44 -3.98
C MET A 29 -7.31 -2.12 -3.13
N TRP A 30 -7.85 -1.42 -2.14
CA TRP A 30 -8.84 -1.99 -1.22
C TRP A 30 -10.17 -2.32 -1.91
N VAL A 31 -10.60 -1.48 -2.86
CA VAL A 31 -11.80 -1.75 -3.66
C VAL A 31 -11.62 -3.03 -4.48
N LEU A 32 -10.47 -3.21 -5.13
CA LEU A 32 -10.18 -4.41 -5.91
C LEU A 32 -10.09 -5.65 -5.01
N TYR A 33 -9.51 -5.52 -3.82
CA TYR A 33 -9.50 -6.58 -2.82
C TYR A 33 -10.94 -7.01 -2.44
N CYS A 34 -11.81 -6.05 -2.08
CA CYS A 34 -13.20 -6.37 -1.74
C CYS A 34 -13.97 -7.01 -2.90
N GLN A 35 -13.69 -6.59 -4.15
CA GLN A 35 -14.28 -7.21 -5.33
C GLN A 35 -13.84 -8.66 -5.50
N LEU A 36 -12.59 -9.01 -5.19
CA LEU A 36 -12.10 -10.38 -5.24
C LEU A 36 -12.63 -11.23 -4.09
N ALA A 37 -12.64 -10.69 -2.86
CA ALA A 37 -13.12 -11.38 -1.66
C ALA A 37 -14.65 -11.58 -1.63
N GLY A 38 -15.40 -10.76 -2.38
CA GLY A 38 -16.86 -10.84 -2.50
C GLY A 38 -17.38 -11.76 -3.60
N LEU A 39 -16.51 -12.46 -4.33
CA LEU A 39 -16.91 -13.48 -5.29
C LEU A 39 -17.35 -14.75 -4.52
N GLU A 40 -18.62 -15.16 -4.68
CA GLU A 40 -19.13 -16.48 -4.25
C GLU A 40 -18.22 -17.63 -4.74
N PRO A 41 -18.25 -18.84 -4.12
CA PRO A 41 -17.31 -19.93 -4.39
C PRO A 41 -16.97 -20.03 -5.88
N TYR A 42 -15.72 -19.68 -6.15
CA TYR A 42 -15.21 -19.19 -7.41
C TYR A 42 -15.59 -20.08 -8.61
N THR A 43 -16.41 -19.55 -9.54
CA THR A 43 -16.50 -20.14 -10.89
C THR A 43 -15.25 -19.75 -11.68
N PRO A 44 -14.47 -20.70 -12.23
CA PRO A 44 -13.19 -20.44 -12.88
C PRO A 44 -13.35 -19.85 -14.30
N ASP A 45 -14.12 -18.77 -14.42
CA ASP A 45 -14.23 -18.03 -15.67
C ASP A 45 -13.00 -17.11 -15.89
N ARG A 46 -12.75 -16.76 -17.15
CA ARG A 46 -11.69 -15.82 -17.57
C ARG A 46 -11.79 -14.46 -16.89
N SER A 47 -12.97 -14.05 -16.44
CA SER A 47 -13.21 -12.79 -15.71
C SER A 47 -12.35 -12.68 -14.46
N ASN A 48 -12.33 -13.72 -13.63
CA ASN A 48 -11.71 -13.67 -12.32
C ASN A 48 -10.17 -13.63 -12.40
N LYS A 49 -9.56 -14.26 -13.41
CA LYS A 49 -8.11 -14.17 -13.65
C LYS A 49 -7.67 -12.76 -14.05
N LYS A 50 -8.50 -12.04 -14.81
CA LYS A 50 -8.21 -10.66 -15.19
C LYS A 50 -8.30 -9.72 -14.00
N GLN A 51 -9.30 -9.91 -13.14
CA GLN A 51 -9.45 -9.16 -11.90
C GLN A 51 -8.28 -9.40 -10.95
N LEU A 52 -7.87 -10.66 -10.76
CA LEU A 52 -6.74 -11.01 -9.92
C LEU A 52 -5.43 -10.35 -10.40
N ARG A 53 -5.12 -10.40 -11.69
CA ARG A 53 -3.96 -9.70 -12.24
C ARG A 53 -4.03 -8.18 -12.04
N ARG A 54 -5.21 -7.57 -12.23
CA ARG A 54 -5.38 -6.14 -11.99
C ARG A 54 -5.16 -5.79 -10.53
N PHE A 55 -5.66 -6.61 -9.61
CA PHE A 55 -5.41 -6.44 -8.19
C PHE A 55 -3.93 -6.55 -7.86
N CYS A 56 -3.23 -7.58 -8.35
CA CYS A 56 -1.79 -7.76 -8.14
C CYS A 56 -0.98 -6.54 -8.61
N GLN A 57 -1.29 -6.00 -9.79
CA GLN A 57 -0.67 -4.77 -10.30
C GLN A 57 -0.85 -3.58 -9.35
N ILE A 58 -2.09 -3.32 -8.92
CA ILE A 58 -2.40 -2.19 -8.04
C ILE A 58 -1.87 -2.40 -6.62
N LEU A 59 -1.88 -3.64 -6.12
CA LEU A 59 -1.23 -4.00 -4.86
C LEU A 59 0.24 -3.60 -4.91
N MET A 60 0.97 -4.03 -5.94
CA MET A 60 2.39 -3.74 -6.09
C MET A 60 2.68 -2.24 -6.26
N ASP A 61 1.87 -1.52 -7.03
CA ASP A 61 1.97 -0.06 -7.15
C ASP A 61 1.83 0.61 -5.77
N TYR A 62 0.83 0.21 -4.99
CA TYR A 62 0.59 0.71 -3.63
C TYR A 62 1.71 0.35 -2.64
N ILE A 63 2.24 -0.88 -2.69
CA ILE A 63 3.43 -1.26 -1.89
C ILE A 63 4.59 -0.33 -2.26
N ALA A 64 4.90 -0.23 -3.55
CA ALA A 64 6.05 0.50 -4.07
C ALA A 64 5.97 1.99 -3.75
N PHE A 65 4.79 2.61 -3.88
CA PHE A 65 4.59 4.02 -3.55
C PHE A 65 4.90 4.31 -2.07
N GLY A 66 4.42 3.46 -1.16
CA GLY A 66 4.75 3.57 0.27
C GLY A 66 6.27 3.57 0.50
N HIS A 67 6.98 2.58 -0.03
CA HIS A 67 8.42 2.42 0.21
C HIS A 67 9.28 3.48 -0.50
N PHE A 68 9.07 3.70 -1.79
CA PHE A 68 9.97 4.50 -2.62
C PHE A 68 9.65 6.00 -2.65
N GLU A 69 8.42 6.38 -2.35
CA GLU A 69 8.03 7.79 -2.27
C GLU A 69 7.93 8.25 -0.81
N VAL A 70 7.08 7.58 0.00
CA VAL A 70 6.78 8.05 1.37
C VAL A 70 7.93 7.78 2.34
N TYR A 71 8.31 6.52 2.54
CA TYR A 71 9.36 6.17 3.51
C TYR A 71 10.75 6.63 3.06
N ASN A 72 11.01 6.64 1.75
CA ASN A 72 12.24 7.22 1.21
C ASN A 72 12.36 8.72 1.50
N ARG A 73 11.29 9.51 1.29
CA ARG A 73 11.29 10.94 1.66
C ARG A 73 11.57 11.15 3.15
N ILE A 74 10.99 10.31 4.01
CA ILE A 74 11.20 10.37 5.45
C ILE A 74 12.66 10.05 5.81
N SER A 75 13.25 9.01 5.20
CA SER A 75 14.60 8.54 5.52
C SER A 75 15.73 9.39 4.92
N GLN A 76 15.51 10.03 3.77
CA GLN A 76 16.49 10.91 3.10
C GLN A 76 16.64 12.29 3.77
N GLY A 77 15.90 12.56 4.86
CA GLY A 77 16.03 13.78 5.65
C GLY A 77 15.27 15.00 5.09
N ASP A 78 14.37 14.77 4.13
CA ASP A 78 13.41 15.79 3.68
C ASP A 78 12.34 16.08 4.73
N GLU A 79 12.13 15.13 5.64
CA GLU A 79 11.33 15.29 6.85
C GLU A 79 12.22 15.61 8.06
N ARG A 80 11.84 16.64 8.84
CA ARG A 80 12.60 17.11 10.02
C ARG A 80 11.79 17.07 11.31
N ARG A 81 10.48 16.79 11.22
CA ARG A 81 9.59 16.71 12.37
C ARG A 81 9.88 15.42 13.13
N SER A 82 10.44 15.53 14.33
CA SER A 82 10.80 14.39 15.19
C SER A 82 9.65 13.41 15.43
N GLU A 83 8.43 13.92 15.57
CA GLU A 83 7.22 13.09 15.74
C GLU A 83 6.96 12.21 14.51
N VAL A 84 7.14 12.74 13.30
CA VAL A 84 6.96 11.97 12.07
C VAL A 84 8.04 10.88 11.96
N LEU A 85 9.29 11.25 12.21
CA LEU A 85 10.42 10.31 12.17
C LEU A 85 10.22 9.16 13.14
N LYS A 86 9.82 9.46 14.38
CA LYS A 86 9.59 8.46 15.43
C LYS A 86 8.45 7.51 15.07
N VAL A 87 7.32 8.03 14.59
CA VAL A 87 6.19 7.19 14.18
C VAL A 87 6.59 6.31 13.00
N ALA A 88 7.29 6.85 12.00
CA ALA A 88 7.75 6.09 10.86
C ALA A 88 8.71 4.96 11.25
N GLU A 89 9.69 5.24 12.11
CA GLU A 89 10.63 4.23 12.64
C GLU A 89 9.91 3.11 13.39
N GLU A 90 8.90 3.44 14.20
CA GLU A 90 8.13 2.47 14.98
C GLU A 90 7.31 1.52 14.09
N VAL A 91 6.66 2.05 13.05
CA VAL A 91 5.76 1.24 12.21
C VAL A 91 6.46 0.50 11.08
N TYR A 92 7.60 1.01 10.60
CA TYR A 92 8.26 0.50 9.39
C TYR A 92 8.56 -1.00 9.40
N PRO A 93 9.02 -1.63 10.50
CA PRO A 93 9.27 -3.07 10.52
C PRO A 93 8.04 -3.89 10.12
N ARG A 94 6.87 -3.56 10.68
CA ARG A 94 5.62 -4.26 10.37
C ARG A 94 5.11 -3.94 8.96
N ILE A 95 5.33 -2.73 8.47
CA ILE A 95 5.01 -2.37 7.08
C ILE A 95 5.84 -3.21 6.10
N ALA A 96 7.14 -3.39 6.38
CA ALA A 96 8.04 -4.18 5.55
C ALA A 96 7.64 -5.66 5.52
N GLU A 97 7.24 -6.25 6.65
CA GLU A 97 6.71 -7.62 6.70
C GLU A 97 5.49 -7.80 5.77
N VAL A 98 4.54 -6.87 5.82
CA VAL A 98 3.34 -6.94 4.96
C VAL A 98 3.69 -6.73 3.48
N ALA A 99 4.72 -5.92 3.18
CA ALA A 99 5.23 -5.75 1.82
C ALA A 99 5.83 -7.05 1.27
N GLU A 100 6.64 -7.76 2.07
CA GLU A 100 7.19 -9.07 1.69
C GLU A 100 6.09 -10.10 1.45
N LEU A 101 5.06 -10.14 2.32
CA LEU A 101 3.89 -11.00 2.13
C LEU A 101 3.13 -10.65 0.85
N SER A 102 3.00 -9.37 0.53
CA SER A 102 2.33 -8.90 -0.70
C SER A 102 3.10 -9.28 -1.95
N VAL A 103 4.44 -9.23 -1.92
CA VAL A 103 5.30 -9.73 -3.00
C VAL A 103 5.14 -11.23 -3.17
N ALA A 104 5.16 -11.99 -2.08
CA ALA A 104 4.97 -13.44 -2.12
C ALA A 104 3.60 -13.82 -2.71
N PHE A 105 2.55 -13.09 -2.35
CA PHE A 105 1.22 -13.24 -2.95
C PHE A 105 1.25 -12.92 -4.44
N ASN A 106 1.85 -11.80 -4.84
CA ASN A 106 1.97 -11.41 -6.25
C ASN A 106 2.71 -12.48 -7.07
N ASP A 107 3.85 -12.97 -6.60
CA ASP A 107 4.63 -14.00 -7.29
C ASP A 107 3.82 -15.31 -7.43
N LYS A 108 3.07 -15.66 -6.36
CA LYS A 108 2.18 -16.81 -6.36
C LYS A 108 1.02 -16.67 -7.33
N TYR A 109 0.57 -15.49 -7.75
CA TYR A 109 -0.66 -15.32 -8.54
C TYR A 109 -0.50 -14.59 -9.90
N ASP A 110 0.67 -13.98 -10.16
CA ASP A 110 0.99 -13.29 -11.42
C ASP A 110 1.70 -14.19 -12.45
N SER A 111 2.17 -15.36 -12.02
CA SER A 111 2.85 -16.32 -12.91
C SER A 111 1.91 -16.84 -13.99
N ASN A 112 2.23 -16.52 -15.25
CA ASN A 112 1.48 -16.85 -16.47
C ASN A 112 1.30 -18.35 -16.78
N ASP A 113 1.73 -19.26 -15.91
CA ASP A 113 1.81 -20.68 -16.24
C ASP A 113 0.62 -21.50 -15.73
N HIS A 114 0.21 -22.41 -16.59
CA HIS A 114 -1.03 -23.15 -16.55
C HIS A 114 -1.12 -24.08 -15.32
N GLY A 115 -1.87 -23.68 -14.30
CA GLY A 115 -2.33 -24.60 -13.25
C GLY A 115 -2.07 -24.19 -11.81
N GLN A 116 -2.17 -22.90 -11.49
CA GLN A 116 -2.09 -22.50 -10.09
C GLN A 116 -3.26 -23.08 -9.29
N PRO A 117 -3.02 -23.65 -8.09
CA PRO A 117 -4.09 -24.14 -7.23
C PRO A 117 -4.94 -22.95 -6.75
N GLN A 118 -6.00 -22.64 -7.51
CA GLN A 118 -7.03 -21.69 -7.11
C GLN A 118 -7.76 -22.11 -5.82
N GLU A 119 -7.57 -23.37 -5.41
CA GLU A 119 -8.08 -23.94 -4.16
C GLU A 119 -7.60 -23.20 -2.90
N GLN A 120 -6.46 -22.51 -2.95
CA GLN A 120 -5.92 -21.74 -1.82
C GLN A 120 -6.14 -20.23 -1.92
N LEU A 121 -6.75 -19.75 -3.01
CA LEU A 121 -6.88 -18.30 -3.24
C LEU A 121 -7.72 -17.62 -2.17
N ASP A 122 -8.78 -18.26 -1.69
CA ASP A 122 -9.67 -17.69 -0.67
C ASP A 122 -8.96 -17.56 0.69
N GLU A 123 -8.15 -18.57 1.06
CA GLU A 123 -7.33 -18.55 2.28
C GLU A 123 -6.24 -17.48 2.20
N ASP A 124 -5.53 -17.41 1.07
CA ASP A 124 -4.47 -16.44 0.84
C ASP A 124 -5.02 -15.00 0.77
N LEU A 125 -6.17 -14.79 0.12
CA LEU A 125 -6.85 -13.48 0.11
C LEU A 125 -7.27 -13.09 1.52
N SER A 126 -7.80 -14.03 2.31
CA SER A 126 -8.20 -13.76 3.69
C SER A 126 -7.02 -13.33 4.55
N LEU A 127 -5.88 -14.03 4.44
CA LEU A 127 -4.64 -13.67 5.12
C LEU A 127 -4.12 -12.31 4.65
N LEU A 128 -3.99 -12.12 3.33
CA LEU A 128 -3.52 -10.87 2.74
C LEU A 128 -4.38 -9.68 3.18
N GLY A 129 -5.70 -9.83 3.19
CA GLY A 129 -6.62 -8.79 3.61
C GLY A 129 -6.46 -8.38 5.07
N ALA A 130 -6.26 -9.35 5.97
CA ALA A 130 -5.99 -9.08 7.38
C ALA A 130 -4.67 -8.32 7.58
N GLU A 131 -3.62 -8.74 6.87
CA GLU A 131 -2.30 -8.12 6.93
C GLU A 131 -2.31 -6.71 6.34
N LEU A 132 -3.01 -6.51 5.22
CA LEU A 132 -3.24 -5.19 4.61
C LEU A 132 -4.05 -4.27 5.52
N ALA A 133 -5.08 -4.76 6.21
CA ALA A 133 -5.83 -3.97 7.17
C ALA A 133 -4.93 -3.48 8.32
N SER A 134 -4.12 -4.40 8.89
CA SER A 134 -3.13 -4.04 9.91
C SER A 134 -2.12 -3.00 9.40
N ARG A 135 -1.66 -3.15 8.16
CA ARG A 135 -0.79 -2.17 7.51
C ARG A 135 -1.46 -0.80 7.39
N ILE A 136 -2.73 -0.74 6.96
CA ILE A 136 -3.48 0.52 6.80
C ILE A 136 -3.58 1.27 8.12
N GLU A 137 -3.86 0.59 9.24
CA GLU A 137 -3.91 1.21 10.57
C GLU A 137 -2.57 1.86 10.97
N LEU A 138 -1.46 1.20 10.64
CA LEU A 138 -0.11 1.73 10.89
C LEU A 138 0.18 2.95 10.01
N GLU A 139 -0.18 2.89 8.73
CA GLU A 139 0.00 4.01 7.82
C GLU A 139 -0.88 5.21 8.20
N ASP A 140 -2.08 5.00 8.76
CA ASP A 140 -2.91 6.09 9.27
C ASP A 140 -2.23 6.89 10.38
N ARG A 141 -1.39 6.24 11.20
CA ARG A 141 -0.54 6.92 12.18
C ARG A 141 0.48 7.82 11.49
N VAL A 142 1.11 7.35 10.40
CA VAL A 142 2.08 8.11 9.61
C VAL A 142 1.41 9.29 8.91
N VAL A 143 0.26 9.06 8.25
CA VAL A 143 -0.55 10.10 7.60
C VAL A 143 -0.94 11.18 8.60
N SER A 144 -1.43 10.79 9.78
CA SER A 144 -1.80 11.71 10.84
C SER A 144 -0.61 12.55 11.30
N ALA A 145 0.59 11.96 11.41
CA ALA A 145 1.79 12.70 11.74
C ALA A 145 2.23 13.65 10.61
N LEU A 146 2.12 13.23 9.35
CA LEU A 146 2.51 14.03 8.17
C LEU A 146 1.61 15.24 7.95
N LEU A 147 0.32 15.13 8.27
CA LEU A 147 -0.69 16.19 8.06
C LEU A 147 -0.88 17.13 9.26
N ARG A 148 -0.22 16.84 10.40
CA ARG A 148 -0.18 17.72 11.58
C ARG A 148 0.64 18.99 11.34
#